data_AF-A0A925I013-F1
#
_entry.id   AF-A0A925I013-F1
#
_cell.length_a   1.000
_cell.length_b   1.000
_cell.length_c   1.000
_cell.angle_alpha   90.00
_cell.angle_beta   90.00
_cell.angle_gamma   90.00
#
_symmetry.space_group_name_H-M   'P 1'
#
loop_
_entity.id
_entity.type
_entity.pdbx_description
1 polymer ?
#
loop_
_entity_poly.entity_id
_entity_poly.type
_entity_poly.pdbx_seq_one_letter_code
_entity_poly.pdbx_strand_id
1 'polypeptide(L)'
;APFFFGKALGRDNYSTQADAIATAQPRDIMLVLDISGSMENEDKINQLKRSVNLLCSELQRQGGGDRVGVAVYSTNASLLSPLNSDISQVNSLVQAIQEDGMTNISAGMTTGRTEIQDNGRPGAGRLMVVLTDGLVNQPESAAVGRPLVIQEAQRAADDKLPILTISFGSASDPVLMREVADIASGVHFHVSGSSFASQEEELRAVFLKVAANRPLQLVE
;
A
#
# COMPACT_ATOMS: atom_id res chain seq x y z
N ALA A 1 24.80 36.42 17.20
CA ALA A 1 26.00 36.13 16.40
C ALA A 1 27.17 35.84 17.33
N PRO A 2 27.71 34.60 17.33
CA PRO A 2 29.10 34.40 17.69
C PRO A 2 29.80 33.54 16.63
N PHE A 3 30.61 34.17 15.79
CA PHE A 3 31.62 33.50 14.96
C PHE A 3 32.92 34.27 15.15
N PHE A 4 33.81 33.82 16.04
CA PHE A 4 35.10 34.51 16.18
C PHE A 4 36.35 33.66 16.48
N PHE A 5 36.30 32.33 16.40
CA PHE A 5 37.51 31.52 16.67
C PHE A 5 37.79 30.39 15.67
N GLY A 6 37.46 30.57 14.39
CA GLY A 6 37.85 29.62 13.33
C GLY A 6 39.23 29.86 12.70
N LYS A 7 39.79 31.07 12.82
CA LYS A 7 40.96 31.49 12.02
C LYS A 7 42.35 31.20 12.62
N ALA A 8 42.45 30.45 13.72
CA ALA A 8 43.75 30.16 14.35
C ALA A 8 44.41 28.84 13.87
N LEU A 9 43.75 28.02 13.04
CA LEU A 9 44.22 26.65 12.73
C LEU A 9 44.41 26.34 11.23
N GLY A 10 44.42 27.34 10.34
CA GLY A 10 44.80 27.14 8.93
C GLY A 10 43.96 26.11 8.17
N ARG A 11 42.69 25.94 8.53
CA ARG A 11 41.72 25.09 7.83
C ARG A 11 40.54 25.94 7.39
N ASP A 12 40.48 26.25 6.11
CA ASP A 12 39.44 27.12 5.51
C ASP A 12 38.14 26.37 5.17
N ASN A 13 38.08 25.05 5.39
CA ASN A 13 36.89 24.25 5.10
C ASN A 13 36.54 23.35 6.29
N TYR A 14 35.50 23.72 7.03
CA TYR A 14 34.74 22.75 7.80
C TYR A 14 33.60 22.28 6.89
N SER A 15 33.75 21.10 6.29
CA SER A 15 32.56 20.39 5.82
C SER A 15 31.79 19.99 7.07
N THR A 16 30.71 20.68 7.38
CA THR A 16 29.61 20.04 8.09
C THR A 16 29.10 18.94 7.16
N GLN A 17 29.77 17.79 7.17
CA GLN A 17 29.09 16.54 6.88
C GLN A 17 28.12 16.39 8.03
N ALA A 18 26.93 17.00 7.88
CA ALA A 18 25.77 16.38 8.45
C ALA A 18 25.75 14.99 7.81
N ASP A 19 26.26 14.00 8.54
CA ASP A 19 25.84 12.63 8.33
C ASP A 19 24.34 12.65 8.55
N ALA A 20 23.59 12.99 7.50
CA ALA A 20 22.23 12.55 7.37
C ALA A 20 22.37 11.03 7.31
N ILE A 21 22.39 10.39 8.48
CA ILE A 21 21.89 9.04 8.59
C ILE A 21 20.51 9.16 7.97
N ALA A 22 20.39 8.72 6.72
CA ALA A 22 19.12 8.65 6.03
C ALA A 22 18.33 7.55 6.73
N THR A 23 17.86 7.86 7.94
CA THR A 23 16.91 7.02 8.66
C THR A 23 15.69 7.03 7.79
N ALA A 24 15.46 5.92 7.07
CA ALA A 24 14.25 5.75 6.28
C ALA A 24 13.07 6.07 7.19
N GLN A 25 12.23 7.04 6.79
CA GLN A 25 11.05 7.35 7.60
C GLN A 25 10.19 6.09 7.71
N PRO A 26 9.73 5.73 8.92
CA PRO A 26 8.91 4.56 9.11
C PRO A 26 7.62 4.68 8.27
N ARG A 27 7.12 3.55 7.77
CA ARG A 27 5.84 3.51 7.05
C ARG A 27 4.83 2.63 7.77
N ASP A 28 3.56 3.00 7.68
CA ASP A 28 2.43 2.15 8.03
C ASP A 28 1.64 1.87 6.76
N ILE A 29 1.65 0.60 6.36
CA ILE A 29 1.11 0.13 5.08
C ILE A 29 -0.05 -0.81 5.36
N MET A 30 -1.19 -0.54 4.74
CA MET A 30 -2.38 -1.35 4.91
C MET A 30 -2.73 -2.08 3.63
N LEU A 31 -2.62 -3.40 3.65
CA LEU A 31 -3.02 -4.26 2.54
C LEU A 31 -4.52 -4.54 2.65
N VAL A 32 -5.26 -4.31 1.57
CA VAL A 32 -6.69 -4.56 1.46
C VAL A 32 -6.88 -5.59 0.36
N LEU A 33 -7.13 -6.83 0.76
CA LEU A 33 -7.04 -8.00 -0.12
C LEU A 33 -8.43 -8.55 -0.45
N ASP A 34 -8.72 -8.61 -1.74
CA ASP A 34 -9.88 -9.33 -2.26
C ASP A 34 -9.65 -10.84 -2.17
N ILE A 35 -10.54 -11.54 -1.48
CA ILE A 35 -10.52 -12.99 -1.35
C ILE A 35 -11.80 -13.60 -1.92
N SER A 36 -12.54 -12.88 -2.77
CA SER A 36 -13.76 -13.39 -3.40
C SER A 36 -13.51 -14.63 -4.26
N GLY A 37 -14.56 -15.41 -4.53
CA GLY A 37 -14.45 -16.59 -5.40
C GLY A 37 -13.98 -16.27 -6.83
N SER A 38 -14.09 -15.03 -7.31
CA SER A 38 -13.57 -14.65 -8.64
C SER A 38 -12.04 -14.62 -8.70
N MET A 39 -11.37 -14.60 -7.54
CA MET A 39 -9.93 -14.69 -7.39
C MET A 39 -9.36 -16.11 -7.58
N GLU A 40 -10.21 -17.14 -7.60
CA GLU A 40 -9.82 -18.52 -7.96
C GLU A 40 -9.39 -18.61 -9.44
N ASN A 41 -10.04 -17.83 -10.29
CA ASN A 41 -9.82 -17.87 -11.74
C ASN A 41 -8.47 -17.25 -12.13
N GLU A 42 -7.90 -17.70 -13.24
CA GLU A 42 -6.67 -17.13 -13.84
C GLU A 42 -5.45 -17.05 -12.88
N ASP A 43 -5.37 -17.89 -11.85
CA ASP A 43 -4.28 -17.87 -10.86
C ASP A 43 -4.22 -16.55 -10.05
N LYS A 44 -5.28 -15.73 -10.05
CA LYS A 44 -5.26 -14.36 -9.48
C LYS A 44 -4.91 -14.35 -7.99
N ILE A 45 -5.45 -15.26 -7.19
CA ILE A 45 -5.13 -15.34 -5.75
C ILE A 45 -3.64 -15.60 -5.52
N ASN A 46 -3.01 -16.43 -6.36
CA ASN A 46 -1.57 -16.69 -6.27
C ASN A 46 -0.75 -15.50 -6.77
N GLN A 47 -1.22 -14.77 -7.78
CA GLN A 47 -0.60 -13.52 -8.22
C GLN A 47 -0.69 -12.43 -7.14
N LEU A 48 -1.81 -12.33 -6.43
CA LEU A 48 -1.97 -11.47 -5.26
C LEU A 48 -0.98 -11.86 -4.17
N LYS A 49 -0.92 -13.14 -3.80
CA LYS A 49 0.04 -13.65 -2.81
C LYS A 49 1.50 -13.38 -3.19
N ARG A 50 1.86 -13.53 -4.46
CA ARG A 50 3.20 -13.19 -5.00
C ARG A 50 3.47 -11.68 -4.94
N SER A 51 2.48 -10.85 -5.25
CA SER A 51 2.58 -9.38 -5.16
C SER A 51 2.83 -8.91 -3.73
N VAL A 52 2.11 -9.49 -2.77
CA VAL A 52 2.32 -9.20 -1.34
C VAL A 52 3.68 -9.69 -0.87
N ASN A 53 4.09 -10.91 -1.27
CA ASN A 53 5.41 -11.43 -0.93
C ASN A 53 6.54 -10.54 -1.47
N LEU A 54 6.40 -10.04 -2.71
CA LEU A 54 7.32 -9.10 -3.32
C LEU A 54 7.40 -7.81 -2.50
N LEU A 55 6.27 -7.18 -2.19
CA LEU A 55 6.22 -5.96 -1.39
C LEU A 55 6.87 -6.16 -0.02
N CYS A 56 6.50 -7.21 0.72
CA CYS A 56 7.08 -7.52 2.02
C CYS A 56 8.60 -7.70 1.95
N SER A 57 9.09 -8.38 0.92
CA SER A 57 10.53 -8.55 0.67
C SER A 57 11.24 -7.22 0.37
N GLU A 58 10.61 -6.30 -0.35
CA GLU A 58 11.15 -4.97 -0.61
C GLU A 58 11.25 -4.13 0.66
N LEU A 59 10.19 -4.13 1.47
CA LEU A 59 10.15 -3.39 2.74
C LEU A 59 11.26 -3.88 3.68
N GLN A 60 11.39 -5.20 3.82
CA GLN A 60 12.45 -5.81 4.65
C GLN A 60 13.86 -5.47 4.15
N ARG A 61 14.07 -5.36 2.82
CA ARG A 61 15.38 -5.00 2.26
C ARG A 61 15.74 -3.53 2.45
N GLN A 62 14.76 -2.63 2.41
CA GLN A 62 14.99 -1.18 2.50
C GLN A 62 15.34 -0.70 3.91
N GLY A 63 15.09 -1.50 4.94
CA GLY A 63 15.48 -1.22 6.31
C GLY A 63 14.32 -1.28 7.30
N GLY A 64 14.63 -1.10 8.58
CA GLY A 64 13.69 -1.27 9.69
C GLY A 64 12.81 -0.04 9.93
N GLY A 65 11.62 -0.29 10.48
CA GLY A 65 10.70 0.74 10.93
C GLY A 65 9.33 0.67 10.27
N ASP A 66 9.15 -0.13 9.22
CA ASP A 66 7.85 -0.32 8.59
C ASP A 66 6.92 -1.23 9.42
N ARG A 67 5.61 -0.97 9.31
CA ARG A 67 4.54 -1.85 9.76
C ARG A 67 3.62 -2.16 8.59
N VAL A 68 3.17 -3.41 8.53
CA VAL A 68 2.19 -3.86 7.56
C VAL A 68 0.99 -4.42 8.32
N GLY A 69 -0.20 -4.00 7.95
CA GLY A 69 -1.45 -4.62 8.37
C GLY A 69 -2.17 -5.21 7.17
N VAL A 70 -3.12 -6.11 7.43
CA VAL A 70 -3.93 -6.77 6.40
C VAL A 70 -5.40 -6.74 6.77
N ALA A 71 -6.20 -6.13 5.92
CA ALA A 71 -7.64 -6.32 5.84
C ALA A 71 -7.94 -7.27 4.67
N VAL A 72 -8.84 -8.21 4.88
CA VAL A 72 -9.35 -9.09 3.82
C VAL A 72 -10.83 -8.81 3.63
N TYR A 73 -11.32 -8.98 2.41
CA TYR A 73 -12.74 -8.85 2.15
C TYR A 73 -13.23 -9.82 1.10
N SER A 74 -14.46 -10.26 1.30
CA SER A 74 -15.28 -10.89 0.28
C SER A 74 -16.70 -10.31 0.36
N THR A 75 -17.68 -11.08 0.82
CA THR A 75 -19.01 -10.56 1.16
C THR A 75 -18.93 -9.55 2.32
N ASN A 76 -18.10 -9.89 3.32
CA ASN A 76 -17.80 -9.06 4.48
C ASN A 76 -16.31 -8.70 4.49
N ALA A 77 -15.93 -7.66 5.22
CA ALA A 77 -14.53 -7.30 5.46
C ALA A 77 -14.14 -7.58 6.91
N SER A 78 -12.88 -7.96 7.12
CA SER A 78 -12.31 -8.17 8.46
C SER A 78 -10.82 -7.83 8.48
N LEU A 79 -10.33 -7.49 9.67
CA LEU A 79 -8.90 -7.27 9.90
C LEU A 79 -8.25 -8.64 10.17
N LEU A 80 -7.43 -9.11 9.21
CA LEU A 80 -6.64 -10.33 9.37
C LEU A 80 -5.40 -10.10 10.24
N SER A 81 -4.78 -8.93 10.09
CA SER A 81 -3.65 -8.51 10.91
C SER A 81 -3.68 -7.00 11.13
N PRO A 82 -3.59 -6.51 12.38
CA PRO A 82 -3.36 -5.09 12.63
C PRO A 82 -1.98 -4.66 12.13
N LEU A 83 -1.69 -3.35 12.12
CA LEU A 83 -0.36 -2.84 11.77
C LEU A 83 0.74 -3.47 12.63
N ASN A 84 1.57 -4.32 12.02
CA ASN A 84 2.57 -5.12 12.71
C ASN A 84 3.96 -4.93 12.08
N SER A 85 4.99 -4.80 12.92
CA SER A 85 6.39 -4.70 12.49
C SER A 85 7.01 -6.06 12.11
N ASP A 86 6.40 -7.17 12.49
CA ASP A 86 6.78 -8.51 12.01
C ASP A 86 6.17 -8.77 10.62
N ILE A 87 6.80 -8.17 9.62
CA ILE A 87 6.37 -8.27 8.22
C ILE A 87 6.41 -9.73 7.72
N SER A 88 7.30 -10.56 8.26
CA SER A 88 7.38 -11.99 7.91
C SER A 88 6.15 -12.76 8.41
N GLN A 89 5.70 -12.47 9.63
CA GLN A 89 4.46 -13.02 10.17
C GLN A 89 3.25 -12.59 9.35
N VAL A 90 3.17 -11.29 9.02
CA VAL A 90 2.08 -10.75 8.18
C VAL A 90 2.04 -11.42 6.81
N ASN A 91 3.18 -11.55 6.14
CA ASN A 91 3.26 -12.24 4.85
C ASN A 91 2.81 -13.70 4.96
N SER A 92 3.23 -14.40 6.03
CA SER A 92 2.84 -15.81 6.25
C SER A 92 1.32 -15.97 6.40
N LEU A 93 0.65 -15.04 7.10
CA LEU A 93 -0.81 -15.00 7.18
C LEU A 93 -1.45 -14.86 5.80
N VAL A 94 -0.90 -13.98 4.95
CA VAL A 94 -1.40 -13.78 3.59
C VAL A 94 -1.21 -15.02 2.71
N GLN A 95 -0.06 -15.71 2.83
CA GLN A 95 0.17 -16.95 2.07
C GLN A 95 -0.83 -18.07 2.42
N ALA A 96 -1.36 -18.06 3.65
CA ALA A 96 -2.34 -19.04 4.15
C ALA A 96 -3.81 -18.73 3.79
N ILE A 97 -4.11 -17.56 3.22
CA ILE A 97 -5.47 -17.18 2.82
C ILE A 97 -6.02 -18.15 1.76
N GLN A 98 -7.32 -18.43 1.85
CA GLN A 98 -8.10 -19.12 0.82
C GLN A 98 -9.24 -18.22 0.37
N GLU A 99 -9.65 -18.37 -0.88
CA GLU A 99 -10.77 -17.65 -1.48
C GLU A 99 -12.13 -18.13 -0.93
N ASP A 100 -13.07 -17.21 -0.76
CA ASP A 100 -14.46 -17.46 -0.38
C ASP A 100 -15.35 -16.24 -0.66
N GLY A 101 -16.63 -16.46 -0.98
CA GLY A 101 -17.66 -15.41 -0.99
C GLY A 101 -17.67 -14.43 -2.17
N MET A 102 -18.38 -13.31 -1.98
CA MET A 102 -18.63 -12.24 -2.98
C MET A 102 -17.56 -11.12 -2.88
N THR A 103 -17.76 -9.94 -3.48
CA THR A 103 -16.74 -8.88 -3.59
C THR A 103 -17.24 -7.50 -3.10
N ASN A 104 -16.88 -7.14 -1.85
CA ASN A 104 -17.21 -5.87 -1.20
C ASN A 104 -15.98 -4.98 -0.98
N ILE A 105 -15.51 -4.36 -2.06
CA ILE A 105 -14.29 -3.52 -2.05
C ILE A 105 -14.41 -2.36 -1.05
N SER A 106 -15.56 -1.70 -0.99
CA SER A 106 -15.77 -0.56 -0.10
C SER A 106 -15.58 -0.91 1.37
N ALA A 107 -16.10 -2.06 1.83
CA ALA A 107 -15.92 -2.52 3.20
C ALA A 107 -14.46 -2.86 3.54
N GLY A 108 -13.73 -3.42 2.57
CA GLY A 108 -12.29 -3.67 2.70
C GLY A 108 -11.50 -2.37 2.88
N MET A 109 -11.78 -1.37 2.02
CA MET A 109 -11.16 -0.05 2.09
C MET A 109 -11.48 0.65 3.42
N THR A 110 -12.74 0.60 3.87
CA THR A 110 -13.12 1.18 5.17
C THR A 110 -12.37 0.52 6.33
N THR A 111 -12.26 -0.81 6.34
CA THR A 111 -11.52 -1.55 7.38
C THR A 111 -10.06 -1.13 7.42
N GLY A 112 -9.40 -1.09 6.25
CA GLY A 112 -7.99 -0.68 6.17
C GLY A 112 -7.76 0.79 6.52
N ARG A 113 -8.65 1.69 6.07
CA ARG A 113 -8.58 3.12 6.39
C ARG A 113 -8.72 3.36 7.89
N THR A 114 -9.67 2.69 8.52
CA THR A 114 -9.92 2.78 9.98
C THR A 114 -8.71 2.33 10.78
N GLU A 115 -8.08 1.20 10.41
CA GLU A 115 -6.85 0.74 11.09
C GLU A 115 -5.70 1.76 10.99
N ILE A 116 -5.49 2.39 9.83
CA ILE A 116 -4.50 3.46 9.68
C ILE A 116 -4.86 4.70 10.50
N GLN A 117 -6.14 5.08 10.53
CA GLN A 117 -6.59 6.25 11.30
C GLN A 117 -6.40 6.05 12.80
N ASP A 118 -6.76 4.87 13.32
CA ASP A 118 -6.77 4.58 14.75
C ASP A 118 -5.37 4.20 15.28
N ASN A 119 -4.60 3.43 14.50
CA ASN A 119 -3.35 2.80 14.96
C ASN A 119 -2.10 3.28 14.20
N GLY A 120 -2.26 4.13 13.18
CA GLY A 120 -1.14 4.69 12.42
C GLY A 120 -0.28 5.65 13.25
N ARG A 121 1.04 5.49 13.16
CA ARG A 121 2.03 6.29 13.88
C ARG A 121 2.07 7.74 13.36
N PRO A 122 2.11 8.73 14.25
CA PRO A 122 2.40 10.11 13.87
C PRO A 122 3.75 10.22 13.16
N GLY A 123 3.79 10.95 12.04
CA GLY A 123 5.01 11.17 11.27
C GLY A 123 5.50 9.97 10.45
N ALA A 124 4.85 8.81 10.52
CA ALA A 124 5.10 7.71 9.60
C ALA A 124 4.43 7.99 8.24
N GLY A 125 5.09 7.58 7.15
CA GLY A 125 4.46 7.54 5.83
C GLY A 125 3.28 6.57 5.84
N ARG A 126 2.18 6.90 5.18
CA ARG A 126 0.98 6.07 5.13
C ARG A 126 0.68 5.63 3.70
N LEU A 127 0.27 4.39 3.52
CA LEU A 127 -0.11 3.85 2.22
C LEU A 127 -1.18 2.78 2.40
N MET A 128 -2.24 2.84 1.60
CA MET A 128 -3.14 1.71 1.40
C MET A 128 -2.81 1.02 0.07
N VAL A 129 -2.74 -0.31 0.08
CA VAL A 129 -2.58 -1.11 -1.15
C VAL A 129 -3.82 -1.98 -1.31
N VAL A 130 -4.64 -1.70 -2.32
CA VAL A 130 -5.85 -2.46 -2.64
C VAL A 130 -5.53 -3.46 -3.75
N LEU A 131 -5.69 -4.75 -3.47
CA LEU A 131 -5.42 -5.85 -4.39
C LEU A 131 -6.73 -6.57 -4.70
N THR A 132 -7.19 -6.50 -5.94
CA THR A 132 -8.53 -6.97 -6.33
C THR A 132 -8.60 -7.38 -7.79
N ASP A 133 -9.65 -8.09 -8.19
CA ASP A 133 -10.01 -8.19 -9.60
C ASP A 133 -11.10 -7.16 -10.01
N GLY A 134 -11.47 -6.21 -9.15
CA GLY A 134 -12.27 -5.03 -9.51
C GLY A 134 -13.74 -5.30 -9.80
N LEU A 135 -14.21 -6.55 -9.67
CA LEU A 135 -15.59 -6.95 -9.95
C LEU A 135 -16.51 -6.62 -8.76
N VAL A 136 -16.84 -5.33 -8.60
CA VAL A 136 -17.76 -4.87 -7.54
C VAL A 136 -19.15 -5.50 -7.74
N ASN A 137 -19.55 -6.38 -6.84
CA ASN A 137 -20.87 -7.02 -6.85
C ASN A 137 -21.63 -6.89 -5.51
N GLN A 138 -21.02 -6.22 -4.51
CA GLN A 138 -21.60 -5.94 -3.19
C GLN A 138 -21.55 -4.43 -2.85
N PRO A 139 -22.39 -3.92 -1.92
CA PRO A 139 -23.33 -4.65 -1.04
C PRO A 139 -24.64 -5.13 -1.69
N GLU A 140 -24.95 -4.72 -2.92
CA GLU A 140 -26.18 -5.15 -3.62
C GLU A 140 -25.95 -5.41 -5.11
N SER A 141 -25.28 -4.49 -5.78
CA SER A 141 -24.92 -4.57 -7.20
C SER A 141 -23.78 -3.62 -7.51
N ALA A 142 -23.18 -3.72 -8.70
CA ALA A 142 -22.20 -2.76 -9.17
C ALA A 142 -22.72 -1.31 -9.15
N ALA A 143 -24.01 -1.09 -9.44
CA ALA A 143 -24.61 0.24 -9.46
C ALA A 143 -24.64 0.90 -8.06
N VAL A 144 -24.73 0.09 -7.00
CA VAL A 144 -24.73 0.55 -5.60
C VAL A 144 -23.31 0.58 -5.04
N GLY A 145 -22.50 -0.45 -5.34
CA GLY A 145 -21.16 -0.60 -4.78
C GLY A 145 -20.14 0.39 -5.35
N ARG A 146 -20.18 0.69 -6.65
CA ARG A 146 -19.19 1.59 -7.28
C ARG A 146 -19.18 2.99 -6.65
N PRO A 147 -20.33 3.67 -6.45
CA PRO A 147 -20.35 4.96 -5.74
C PRO A 147 -19.72 4.89 -4.34
N LEU A 148 -19.90 3.78 -3.61
CA LEU A 148 -19.32 3.61 -2.28
C LEU A 148 -17.79 3.44 -2.33
N VAL A 149 -17.27 2.73 -3.33
CA VAL A 149 -15.82 2.62 -3.56
C VAL A 149 -15.20 3.99 -3.84
N ILE A 150 -15.85 4.79 -4.70
CA ILE A 150 -15.42 6.17 -4.99
C ILE A 150 -15.50 7.06 -3.74
N GLN A 151 -16.55 6.91 -2.93
CA GLN A 151 -16.68 7.64 -1.67
C GLN A 151 -15.55 7.28 -0.68
N GLU A 152 -15.17 6.01 -0.57
CA GLU A 152 -14.05 5.60 0.28
C GLU A 152 -12.71 6.11 -0.24
N ALA A 153 -12.52 6.19 -1.56
CA ALA A 153 -11.34 6.80 -2.15
C ALA A 153 -11.25 8.31 -1.80
N GLN A 154 -12.38 9.03 -1.83
CA GLN A 154 -12.46 10.43 -1.42
C GLN A 154 -12.12 10.59 0.06
N ARG A 155 -12.66 9.73 0.94
CA ARG A 155 -12.33 9.75 2.37
C ARG A 155 -10.84 9.50 2.61
N ALA A 156 -10.24 8.55 1.88
CA ALA A 156 -8.80 8.31 1.96
C ALA A 156 -7.99 9.53 1.49
N ALA A 157 -8.43 10.24 0.45
CA ALA A 157 -7.81 11.48 0.01
C ALA A 157 -7.87 12.59 1.09
N ASP A 158 -9.04 12.76 1.73
CA ASP A 158 -9.22 13.69 2.86
C ASP A 158 -8.28 13.36 4.03
N ASP A 159 -8.07 12.06 4.28
CA ASP A 159 -7.15 11.53 5.30
C ASP A 159 -5.67 11.61 4.89
N LYS A 160 -5.35 12.12 3.69
CA LYS A 160 -4.00 12.12 3.09
C LYS A 160 -3.39 10.72 3.03
N LEU A 161 -4.22 9.71 2.78
CA LEU A 161 -3.87 8.31 2.65
C LEU A 161 -3.82 7.94 1.17
N PRO A 162 -2.62 7.89 0.55
CA PRO A 162 -2.51 7.46 -0.84
C PRO A 162 -2.91 5.99 -1.02
N ILE A 163 -3.52 5.69 -2.16
CA ILE A 163 -3.96 4.32 -2.52
C ILE A 163 -3.21 3.81 -3.75
N LEU A 164 -2.44 2.74 -3.57
CA LEU A 164 -1.95 1.91 -4.66
C LEU A 164 -3.00 0.83 -4.98
N THR A 165 -3.56 0.83 -6.18
CA THR A 165 -4.46 -0.24 -6.62
C THR A 165 -3.72 -1.22 -7.53
N ILE A 166 -3.87 -2.52 -7.27
CA ILE A 166 -3.36 -3.61 -8.10
C ILE A 166 -4.54 -4.45 -8.54
N SER A 167 -4.80 -4.46 -9.84
CA SER A 167 -5.87 -5.27 -10.43
C SER A 167 -5.34 -6.55 -11.07
N PHE A 168 -6.07 -7.66 -10.95
CA PHE A 168 -5.65 -8.96 -11.49
C PHE A 168 -6.62 -9.53 -12.53
N GLY A 169 -6.06 -10.04 -13.62
CA GLY A 169 -6.77 -10.85 -14.59
C GLY A 169 -7.62 -10.08 -15.61
N SER A 170 -8.02 -10.78 -16.66
CA SER A 170 -8.61 -10.17 -17.86
C SER A 170 -9.98 -9.53 -17.64
N ALA A 171 -10.77 -10.08 -16.71
CA ALA A 171 -12.11 -9.62 -16.38
C ALA A 171 -12.13 -8.45 -15.39
N SER A 172 -10.97 -7.89 -15.04
CA SER A 172 -10.92 -6.83 -14.05
C SER A 172 -11.49 -5.50 -14.54
N ASP A 173 -11.81 -4.62 -13.58
CA ASP A 173 -12.17 -3.23 -13.86
C ASP A 173 -11.00 -2.27 -13.58
N PRO A 174 -10.02 -2.16 -14.49
CA PRO A 174 -8.89 -1.24 -14.32
C PRO A 174 -9.32 0.22 -14.42
N VAL A 175 -10.48 0.53 -15.00
CA VAL A 175 -10.98 1.91 -15.10
C VAL A 175 -11.39 2.40 -13.70
N LEU A 176 -12.19 1.61 -12.98
CA LEU A 176 -12.57 1.92 -11.60
C LEU A 176 -11.34 1.98 -10.68
N MET A 177 -10.44 1.00 -10.79
CA MET A 177 -9.26 0.95 -9.92
C MET A 177 -8.26 2.07 -10.20
N ARG A 178 -8.18 2.54 -11.45
CA ARG A 178 -7.42 3.75 -11.79
C ARG A 178 -8.08 5.00 -11.22
N GLU A 179 -9.40 5.13 -11.34
CA GLU A 179 -10.14 6.25 -10.76
C GLU A 179 -9.95 6.34 -9.24
N VAL A 180 -9.99 5.21 -8.53
CA VAL A 180 -9.71 5.13 -7.09
C VAL A 180 -8.30 5.62 -6.76
N ALA A 181 -7.29 5.15 -7.51
CA ALA A 181 -5.91 5.57 -7.30
C ALA A 181 -5.73 7.06 -7.57
N ASP A 182 -6.32 7.58 -8.65
CA ASP A 182 -6.21 8.98 -9.05
C ASP A 182 -6.84 9.91 -7.99
N ILE A 183 -8.04 9.57 -7.49
CA ILE A 183 -8.72 10.32 -6.41
C ILE A 183 -7.82 10.40 -5.17
N ALA A 184 -7.19 9.29 -4.79
CA ALA A 184 -6.35 9.23 -3.60
C ALA A 184 -4.88 9.64 -3.86
N SER A 185 -4.55 10.30 -4.98
CA SER A 185 -3.18 10.71 -5.31
C SER A 185 -2.16 9.55 -5.32
N GLY A 186 -2.62 8.36 -5.71
CA GLY A 186 -1.85 7.13 -5.75
C GLY A 186 -1.48 6.68 -7.15
N VAL A 187 -1.34 5.37 -7.32
CA VAL A 187 -0.96 4.73 -8.60
C VAL A 187 -1.80 3.49 -8.82
N HIS A 188 -2.13 3.21 -10.08
CA HIS A 188 -2.76 1.95 -10.47
C HIS A 188 -1.78 1.08 -11.26
N PHE A 189 -1.74 -0.20 -10.92
CA PHE A 189 -1.05 -1.24 -11.68
C PHE A 189 -2.03 -2.37 -12.04
N HIS A 190 -1.87 -2.92 -13.24
CA HIS A 190 -2.69 -4.03 -13.70
C HIS A 190 -1.81 -5.23 -14.02
N VAL A 191 -2.04 -6.32 -13.30
CA VAL A 191 -1.43 -7.62 -13.58
C VAL A 191 -2.30 -8.34 -14.60
N SER A 192 -1.85 -8.31 -15.85
CA SER A 192 -2.53 -9.02 -16.94
C SER A 192 -2.32 -10.53 -16.80
N GLY A 193 -3.25 -11.35 -17.33
CA GLY A 193 -3.21 -12.83 -17.28
C GLY A 193 -2.03 -13.50 -18.01
N SER A 194 -1.04 -12.74 -18.46
CA SER A 194 0.29 -13.25 -18.80
C SER A 194 1.09 -13.53 -17.52
N SER A 195 2.11 -14.39 -17.59
CA SER A 195 2.88 -14.82 -16.40
C SER A 195 3.29 -13.65 -15.50
N PHE A 196 2.95 -13.70 -14.20
CA PHE A 196 3.36 -12.70 -13.20
C PHE A 196 4.85 -12.33 -13.29
N ALA A 197 5.70 -13.31 -13.62
CA ALA A 197 7.14 -13.14 -13.73
C ALA A 197 7.57 -12.06 -14.74
N SER A 198 6.80 -11.83 -15.82
CA SER A 198 7.14 -10.78 -16.79
C SER A 198 6.80 -9.37 -16.29
N GLN A 199 5.98 -9.26 -15.24
CA GLN A 199 5.49 -8.00 -14.69
C GLN A 199 6.06 -7.69 -13.29
N GLU A 200 6.81 -8.64 -12.70
CA GLU A 200 7.37 -8.51 -11.36
C GLU A 200 8.29 -7.29 -11.22
N GLU A 201 9.15 -7.04 -12.21
CA GLU A 201 10.11 -5.94 -12.16
C GLU A 201 9.42 -4.57 -12.29
N GLU A 202 8.37 -4.48 -13.10
CA GLU A 202 7.55 -3.26 -13.21
C GLU A 202 6.77 -3.01 -11.91
N LEU A 203 6.17 -4.05 -11.32
CA LEU A 203 5.48 -3.95 -10.04
C LEU A 203 6.44 -3.55 -8.92
N ARG A 204 7.64 -4.12 -8.88
CA ARG A 204 8.72 -3.71 -7.97
C ARG A 204 9.06 -2.24 -8.14
N ALA A 205 9.18 -1.76 -9.38
CA ALA A 205 9.42 -0.34 -9.66
C ALA A 205 8.28 0.55 -9.17
N VAL A 206 7.02 0.11 -9.27
CA VAL A 206 5.86 0.82 -8.70
C VAL A 206 5.95 0.89 -7.17
N PHE A 207 6.25 -0.22 -6.49
CA PHE A 207 6.44 -0.21 -5.03
C PHE A 207 7.56 0.73 -4.61
N LEU A 208 8.67 0.76 -5.34
CA LEU A 208 9.79 1.67 -5.10
C LEU A 208 9.39 3.14 -5.32
N LYS A 209 8.63 3.44 -6.37
CA LYS A 209 8.17 4.79 -6.68
C LYS A 209 7.21 5.31 -5.61
N VAL A 210 6.23 4.50 -5.20
CA VAL A 210 5.27 4.88 -4.15
C VAL A 210 5.98 5.04 -2.80
N ALA A 211 6.98 4.20 -2.52
CA ALA A 211 7.85 4.35 -1.35
C ALA A 211 8.74 5.61 -1.36
N ALA A 212 9.09 6.11 -2.56
CA ALA A 212 9.96 7.26 -2.75
C ALA A 212 9.21 8.60 -2.78
N ASN A 213 7.94 8.61 -3.16
CA ASN A 213 7.07 9.80 -3.11
C ASN A 213 6.74 10.17 -1.65
N ARG A 214 7.73 10.71 -0.96
CA ARG A 214 7.65 11.22 0.41
C ARG A 214 7.36 12.72 0.36
N PRO A 215 6.32 13.24 1.04
CA PRO A 215 6.28 14.67 1.31
C PRO A 215 7.49 15.02 2.18
N LEU A 216 8.34 15.94 1.71
CA LEU A 216 9.46 16.46 2.49
C LEU A 216 8.90 17.19 3.71
N GLN A 217 9.17 16.70 4.92
CA GLN A 217 9.02 17.52 6.11
C GLN A 217 10.23 18.43 6.21
N LEU A 218 10.03 19.74 6.03
CA LEU A 218 11.00 20.74 6.51
C LEU A 218 11.00 20.66 8.04
N VAL A 219 12.13 20.26 8.61
CA VAL A 219 12.39 20.44 10.04
C VAL A 219 12.92 21.87 10.17
N GLU A 220 12.12 22.76 10.76
CA GLU A 220 12.56 24.09 11.21
C GLU A 220 13.27 24.00 12.57
#